data_AF-A0A7W0XCQ6-F1
#
_entry.id   AF-A0A7W0XCQ6-F1
#
_cell.length_a   1.000
_cell.length_b   1.000
_cell.length_c   1.000
_cell.angle_alpha   90.00
_cell.angle_beta   90.00
_cell.angle_gamma   90.00
#
_symmetry.space_group_name_H-M   'P 1'
#
loop_
_entity.id
_entity.type
_entity.pdbx_description
1 polymer ?
#
loop_
_entity_poly.entity_id
_entity_poly.type
_entity_poly.pdbx_seq_one_letter_code
_entity_poly.pdbx_strand_id
1 'polypeptide(L)'
;MKSQANKPNVTAIPEGVWGGVHVHMQITNQGADIEYDCAHGKILEPLTLDREGRFQAKGTHVLEGPGPIRQGATSDALPASFTGNVSGKIMTLKVMLSATSEQVGTFTLTQGSEGRIRKCG
;
A
#
# COMPACT_ATOMS: atom_id res chain seq x y z
N MET A 1 -11.75 20.76 -34.50
CA MET A 1 -11.39 19.33 -34.34
C MET A 1 -11.15 19.08 -32.85
N LYS A 2 -11.99 18.29 -32.19
CA LYS A 2 -11.83 17.98 -30.75
C LYS A 2 -10.87 16.80 -30.63
N SER A 3 -9.64 17.04 -30.19
CA SER A 3 -8.70 15.97 -29.84
C SER A 3 -9.19 15.32 -28.55
N GLN A 4 -9.89 14.19 -28.65
CA GLN A 4 -10.05 13.27 -27.51
C GLN A 4 -8.68 12.67 -27.23
N ALA A 5 -8.00 13.21 -26.22
CA ALA A 5 -6.84 12.55 -25.64
C ALA A 5 -7.24 11.13 -25.23
N ASN A 6 -6.47 10.16 -25.70
CA ASN A 6 -6.63 8.75 -25.44
C ASN A 6 -6.54 8.53 -23.91
N LYS A 7 -7.68 8.47 -23.20
CA LYS A 7 -7.66 8.18 -21.76
C LYS A 7 -7.05 6.79 -21.59
N PRO A 8 -5.96 6.62 -20.84
CA PRO A 8 -5.49 5.29 -20.51
C PRO A 8 -6.66 4.52 -19.89
N ASN A 9 -6.82 3.27 -20.31
CA ASN A 9 -7.86 2.41 -19.78
C ASN A 9 -7.36 1.97 -18.40
N VAL A 10 -7.70 2.75 -17.37
CA VAL A 10 -7.25 2.55 -15.99
C VAL A 10 -8.37 1.85 -15.23
N THR A 11 -8.05 0.73 -14.58
CA THR A 11 -9.03 -0.06 -13.82
C THR A 11 -8.84 0.20 -12.33
N ALA A 12 -9.88 0.60 -11.61
CA ALA A 12 -9.79 0.75 -10.15
C ALA A 12 -9.55 -0.61 -9.48
N ILE A 13 -8.69 -0.64 -8.47
CA ILE A 13 -8.55 -1.84 -7.63
C ILE A 13 -9.80 -1.97 -6.75
N PRO A 14 -10.38 -3.18 -6.59
CA PRO A 14 -11.50 -3.38 -5.68
C PRO A 14 -11.23 -2.87 -4.27
N GLU A 15 -12.14 -2.02 -3.79
CA GLU A 15 -12.16 -1.54 -2.41
C GLU A 15 -12.37 -2.68 -1.41
N GLY A 16 -12.02 -2.42 -0.15
CA GLY A 16 -12.14 -3.38 0.94
C GLY A 16 -10.81 -3.97 1.36
N VAL A 17 -10.90 -5.06 2.12
CA VAL A 17 -9.77 -5.72 2.76
C VAL A 17 -8.98 -6.53 1.73
N TRP A 18 -7.65 -6.41 1.81
CA TRP A 18 -6.67 -7.24 1.16
C TRP A 18 -5.63 -7.66 2.19
N GLY A 19 -5.36 -8.95 2.31
CA GLY A 19 -4.48 -9.41 3.39
C GLY A 19 -3.68 -10.64 3.02
N GLY A 20 -2.54 -10.76 3.69
CA GLY A 20 -1.53 -11.79 3.47
C GLY A 20 -0.74 -12.08 4.74
N VAL A 21 0.37 -12.79 4.60
CA VAL A 21 1.28 -13.00 5.72
C VAL A 21 2.02 -11.68 5.99
N HIS A 22 2.04 -11.23 7.25
CA HIS A 22 2.71 -10.00 7.70
C HIS A 22 2.14 -8.69 7.13
N VAL A 23 0.95 -8.73 6.52
CA VAL A 23 0.32 -7.55 5.92
C VAL A 23 -1.20 -7.62 5.96
N HIS A 24 -1.81 -6.48 6.26
CA HIS A 24 -3.23 -6.19 6.08
C HIS A 24 -3.34 -4.82 5.40
N MET A 25 -4.24 -4.69 4.43
CA MET A 25 -4.45 -3.48 3.66
C MET A 25 -5.94 -3.23 3.49
N GLN A 26 -6.38 -2.05 3.88
CA GLN A 26 -7.75 -1.58 3.67
C GLN A 26 -7.75 -0.56 2.53
N ILE A 27 -8.35 -0.93 1.39
CA ILE A 27 -8.49 -0.05 0.23
C ILE A 27 -9.79 0.73 0.32
N THR A 28 -9.71 2.03 0.01
CA THR A 28 -10.84 2.95 -0.11
C THR A 28 -10.79 3.67 -1.46
N ASN A 29 -11.84 4.42 -1.78
CA ASN A 29 -11.84 5.27 -2.97
C ASN A 29 -10.80 6.42 -2.94
N GLN A 30 -10.18 6.73 -1.80
CA GLN A 30 -9.17 7.80 -1.67
C GLN A 30 -7.73 7.29 -1.62
N GLY A 31 -7.54 5.99 -1.41
CA GLY A 31 -6.22 5.42 -1.13
C GLY A 31 -6.32 4.16 -0.29
N ALA A 32 -5.33 3.91 0.57
CA ALA A 32 -5.35 2.72 1.41
C ALA A 32 -4.57 2.90 2.72
N ASP A 33 -5.02 2.23 3.77
CA ASP A 33 -4.26 2.03 5.00
C ASP A 33 -3.60 0.65 4.96
N ILE A 34 -2.34 0.55 5.36
CA ILE A 34 -1.57 -0.69 5.37
C ILE A 34 -0.98 -0.90 6.76
N GLU A 35 -1.15 -2.09 7.30
CA GLU A 35 -0.53 -2.53 8.53
C GLU A 35 0.47 -3.65 8.25
N TYR A 36 1.62 -3.59 8.92
CA TYR A 36 2.65 -4.61 8.93
C TYR A 36 2.89 -5.08 10.38
N ASP A 37 3.76 -6.07 10.53
CA ASP A 37 4.19 -6.59 11.83
C ASP A 37 4.87 -5.51 12.70
N CYS A 38 5.81 -4.73 12.17
CA CYS A 38 6.53 -3.70 12.94
C CYS A 38 6.32 -2.28 12.40
N ALA A 39 5.28 -2.03 11.60
CA ALA A 39 5.10 -0.74 10.94
C ALA A 39 3.66 -0.56 10.45
N HIS A 40 3.33 0.64 9.98
CA HIS A 40 2.17 0.89 9.15
C HIS A 40 2.50 1.86 8.02
N GLY A 41 1.59 1.98 7.06
CA GLY A 41 1.72 2.92 5.95
C GLY A 41 0.35 3.41 5.46
N LYS A 42 0.38 4.49 4.69
CA LYS A 42 -0.80 5.04 4.03
C LYS A 42 -0.48 5.32 2.58
N ILE A 43 -1.36 4.93 1.67
CA ILE A 43 -1.37 5.36 0.28
C ILE A 43 -2.33 6.54 0.19
N LEU A 44 -1.84 7.66 -0.35
CA LEU A 44 -2.52 8.96 -0.30
C LEU A 44 -3.30 9.30 -1.58
N GLU A 45 -3.42 8.34 -2.49
CA GLU A 45 -4.10 8.52 -3.77
C GLU A 45 -4.86 7.26 -4.19
N PRO A 46 -5.93 7.41 -5.00
CA PRO A 46 -6.70 6.26 -5.50
C PRO A 46 -5.84 5.27 -6.27
N LEU A 47 -6.01 3.99 -5.97
CA LEU A 47 -5.28 2.91 -6.62
C LEU A 47 -5.92 2.52 -7.94
N THR A 48 -5.18 2.71 -9.03
CA THR A 48 -5.63 2.37 -10.39
C THR A 48 -4.57 1.56 -11.12
N LEU A 49 -5.03 0.53 -11.84
CA LEU A 49 -4.21 -0.40 -12.60
C LEU A 49 -4.06 0.06 -14.05
N ASP A 50 -2.85 -0.04 -14.57
CA ASP A 50 -2.58 0.03 -15.99
C ASP A 50 -3.10 -1.21 -16.75
N ARG A 51 -2.91 -1.23 -18.07
CA ARG A 51 -3.35 -2.34 -18.94
C ARG A 51 -2.64 -3.67 -18.64
N GLU A 52 -1.53 -3.65 -17.92
CA GLU A 52 -0.75 -4.83 -17.51
C GLU A 52 -1.11 -5.26 -16.07
N GLY A 53 -2.12 -4.64 -15.46
CA GLY A 53 -2.54 -4.94 -14.09
C GLY A 53 -1.57 -4.40 -13.04
N ARG A 54 -0.78 -3.37 -13.35
CA ARG A 54 0.18 -2.76 -12.42
C ARG A 54 -0.31 -1.43 -11.89
N PHE A 55 0.05 -1.11 -10.66
CA PHE A 55 -0.09 0.24 -10.13
C PHE A 55 1.23 0.73 -9.55
N GLN A 56 1.33 2.06 -9.47
CA GLN A 56 2.32 2.75 -8.66
C GLN A 56 1.60 3.87 -7.92
N ALA A 57 1.83 3.98 -6.62
CA ALA A 57 1.25 5.02 -5.80
C ALA A 57 2.25 5.56 -4.76
N LYS A 58 2.04 6.80 -4.34
CA LYS A 58 2.80 7.47 -3.30
C LYS A 58 2.08 7.42 -1.96
N GLY A 59 2.87 7.46 -0.90
CA GLY A 59 2.34 7.46 0.43
C GLY A 59 3.38 7.67 1.51
N THR A 60 3.07 7.21 2.70
CA THR A 60 3.94 7.28 3.88
C THR A 60 4.12 5.92 4.52
N HIS A 61 5.26 5.77 5.19
CA HIS A 61 5.62 4.61 5.98
C HIS A 61 6.08 5.07 7.37
N VAL A 62 5.60 4.40 8.40
CA VAL A 62 5.89 4.72 9.80
C VAL A 62 6.34 3.44 10.49
N LEU A 63 7.56 3.45 11.03
CA LEU A 63 8.08 2.34 11.83
C LEU A 63 7.45 2.36 13.23
N GLU A 64 6.96 1.21 13.66
CA GLU A 64 6.49 0.99 15.04
C GLU A 64 7.69 0.52 15.87
N GLY A 65 8.05 1.27 16.91
CA GLY A 65 9.14 0.96 17.82
C GLY A 65 8.65 0.37 19.15
N PRO A 66 9.52 -0.30 19.92
CA PRO A 66 9.17 -0.78 21.25
C PRO A 66 8.94 0.39 22.21
N GLY A 67 7.86 0.31 22.99
CA GLY A 67 7.53 1.25 24.05
C GLY A 67 6.33 2.16 23.74
N PRO A 68 5.82 2.91 24.74
CA PRO A 68 4.69 3.81 24.54
C PRO A 68 5.06 4.89 23.51
N ILE A 69 4.32 4.95 22.41
CA ILE A 69 4.36 6.11 21.52
C ILE A 69 3.95 7.30 22.39
N ARG A 70 4.87 8.22 22.68
CA ARG A 70 4.54 9.42 23.45
C ARG A 70 3.42 10.13 22.70
N GLN A 71 2.31 10.49 23.36
CA GLN A 71 1.32 11.39 22.77
C GLN A 71 2.03 12.67 22.32
N GLY A 72 2.26 12.83 21.02
CA GLY A 72 3.03 13.95 20.43
C GLY A 72 4.38 13.58 19.79
N ALA A 73 4.89 12.35 19.98
CA ALA A 73 5.97 11.82 19.16
C ALA A 73 5.36 11.21 17.89
N THR A 74 5.33 11.98 16.82
CA THR A 74 5.15 11.41 15.48
C THR A 74 6.36 10.51 15.25
N SER A 75 6.19 9.18 15.19
CA SER A 75 7.18 8.39 14.45
C SER A 75 7.26 9.04 13.08
N ASP A 76 8.43 9.53 12.69
CA ASP A 76 8.57 10.35 11.49
C ASP A 76 8.04 9.58 10.29
N ALA A 77 6.94 10.07 9.71
CA ALA A 77 6.34 9.46 8.53
C ALA A 77 7.31 9.65 7.36
N LEU A 78 7.92 8.55 6.92
CA LEU A 78 8.85 8.54 5.82
C LEU A 78 8.08 8.48 4.50
N PRO A 79 8.41 9.31 3.50
CA PRO A 79 7.85 9.17 2.16
C PRO A 79 8.15 7.77 1.59
N ALA A 80 7.11 7.13 1.04
CA ALA A 80 7.20 5.79 0.48
C ALA A 80 6.52 5.70 -0.88
N SER A 81 7.03 4.79 -1.72
CA SER A 81 6.42 4.39 -2.98
C SER A 81 5.94 2.94 -2.90
N PHE A 82 4.74 2.72 -3.37
CA PHE A 82 4.04 1.44 -3.40
C PHE A 82 3.89 1.03 -4.85
N THR A 83 4.46 -0.10 -5.23
CA THR A 83 4.25 -0.69 -6.57
C THR A 83 3.57 -2.03 -6.41
N GLY A 84 2.62 -2.33 -7.28
CA GLY A 84 2.02 -3.65 -7.24
C GLY A 84 1.54 -4.15 -8.58
N ASN A 85 1.29 -5.45 -8.61
CA ASN A 85 0.70 -6.17 -9.73
C ASN A 85 -0.48 -6.97 -9.22
N VAL A 86 -1.63 -6.88 -9.88
CA VAL A 86 -2.86 -7.56 -9.51
C VAL A 86 -3.24 -8.54 -10.63
N SER A 87 -3.41 -9.81 -10.26
CA SER A 87 -3.91 -10.85 -11.13
C SER A 87 -5.09 -11.55 -10.47
N GLY A 88 -6.30 -11.27 -10.97
CA GLY A 88 -7.54 -11.72 -10.35
C GLY A 88 -7.69 -11.18 -8.93
N LYS A 89 -7.65 -12.08 -7.94
CA LYS A 89 -7.80 -11.75 -6.51
C LYS A 89 -6.46 -11.67 -5.76
N ILE A 90 -5.33 -11.82 -6.45
CA ILE A 90 -4.00 -11.84 -5.86
C ILE A 90 -3.28 -10.55 -6.23
N MET A 91 -2.69 -9.90 -5.24
CA MET A 91 -1.84 -8.72 -5.39
C MET A 91 -0.43 -9.04 -4.88
N THR A 92 0.58 -8.73 -5.68
CA THR A 92 1.95 -8.58 -5.18
C THR A 92 2.20 -7.11 -4.95
N LEU A 93 2.52 -6.73 -3.71
CA LEU A 93 2.82 -5.35 -3.29
C LEU A 93 4.29 -5.25 -2.89
N LYS A 94 5.01 -4.28 -3.46
CA LYS A 94 6.36 -3.90 -3.08
C LYS A 94 6.34 -2.49 -2.50
N VAL A 95 7.04 -2.31 -1.39
CA VAL A 95 7.11 -1.04 -0.65
C VAL A 95 8.56 -0.59 -0.58
N MET A 96 8.82 0.66 -0.96
CA MET A 96 10.15 1.27 -0.89
C MET A 96 10.08 2.65 -0.24
N LEU A 97 11.06 2.97 0.59
CA LEU A 97 11.26 4.32 1.11
C LEU A 97 11.78 5.21 -0.01
N SER A 98 11.08 6.31 -0.31
CA SER A 98 11.40 7.16 -1.47
C SER A 98 12.70 7.95 -1.29
N ALA A 99 13.06 8.29 -0.04
CA ALA A 99 14.27 9.06 0.24
C ALA A 99 15.56 8.24 0.07
N THR A 100 15.54 6.97 0.45
CA THR A 100 16.72 6.10 0.49
C THR A 100 16.72 5.01 -0.58
N SER A 101 15.59 4.81 -1.28
CA SER A 101 15.35 3.65 -2.15
C SER A 101 15.49 2.30 -1.43
N GLU A 102 15.41 2.30 -0.10
CA GLU A 102 15.42 1.09 0.71
C GLU A 102 14.10 0.33 0.53
N GLN A 103 14.17 -0.99 0.35
CA GLN A 103 13.00 -1.84 0.24
C GLN A 103 12.53 -2.23 1.65
N VAL A 104 11.32 -1.80 2.02
CA VAL A 104 10.66 -2.20 3.27
C VAL A 104 10.23 -3.66 3.19
N GLY A 105 9.67 -4.08 2.05
CA GLY A 105 9.22 -5.45 1.87
C GLY A 105 8.49 -5.69 0.55
N THR A 106 8.25 -6.97 0.28
CA THR A 106 7.37 -7.46 -0.78
C THR A 106 6.39 -8.44 -0.17
N PHE A 107 5.11 -8.23 -0.43
CA PHE A 107 4.02 -9.00 0.16
C PHE A 107 3.08 -9.53 -0.90
N THR A 108 2.43 -10.65 -0.60
CA THR A 108 1.34 -11.20 -1.40
C THR A 108 0.04 -11.06 -0.61
N LEU A 109 -0.94 -10.34 -1.16
CA LEU A 109 -2.24 -10.12 -0.56
C LEU A 109 -3.32 -10.81 -1.38
N THR A 110 -4.35 -11.30 -0.69
CA THR A 110 -5.55 -11.85 -1.31
C THR A 110 -6.75 -10.97 -0.98
N GLN A 111 -7.54 -10.64 -1.99
CA GLN A 111 -8.77 -9.86 -1.82
C GLN A 111 -9.74 -10.57 -0.86
N GLY A 112 -10.25 -9.83 0.12
CA GLY A 112 -11.20 -10.29 1.14
C GLY A 112 -10.59 -11.16 2.25
N SER A 113 -9.27 -11.32 2.28
CA SER A 113 -8.56 -12.00 3.37
C SER A 113 -8.11 -10.97 4.40
N GLU A 114 -8.42 -11.17 5.68
CA GLU A 114 -7.96 -10.32 6.79
C GLU A 114 -6.42 -10.31 6.95
N GLY A 115 -5.73 -11.27 6.34
CA GLY A 115 -4.29 -11.42 6.54
C GLY A 115 -3.93 -11.92 7.93
N ARG A 116 -2.63 -11.96 8.22
CA ARG A 116 -2.08 -12.40 9.51
C ARG A 116 -0.92 -11.47 9.89
N ILE A 117 -1.20 -10.52 10.77
CA ILE A 117 -0.21 -9.62 11.36
C ILE A 117 0.21 -10.15 12.72
N ARG A 118 1.51 -10.10 13.00
CA ARG A 118 2.08 -10.32 14.32
C ARG A 118 2.87 -9.09 14.73
N LYS A 119 2.33 -8.34 15.69
CA LYS A 119 3.03 -7.14 16.17
C LYS A 119 4.37 -7.49 16.78
N CYS A 120 5.40 -6.72 16.42
CA CYS A 120 6.75 -6.91 16.94
C CYS A 120 6.80 -6.55 18.43
N GLY A 121 7.48 -7.39 19.21
CA GLY A 121 7.54 -7.31 20.68
C GLY A 121 8.77 -6.61 21.21
#